data_AF-W4K1B4-F1
#
_entry.id   AF-W4K1B4-F1
#
_cell.length_a   1.000
_cell.length_b   1.000
_cell.length_c   1.000
_cell.angle_alpha   90.00
_cell.angle_beta   90.00
_cell.angle_gamma   90.00
#
_symmetry.space_group_name_H-M   'P 1'
#
loop_
_entity.id
_entity.type
_entity.pdbx_description
1 polymer ?
#
loop_
_entity_poly.entity_id
_entity_poly.type
_entity_poly.pdbx_seq_one_letter_code
_entity_poly.pdbx_strand_id
1 'polypeptide(L)' 'MYRMAVLAMCCSDTSLDIGKCVMLAIVHDLAEAQVGDIAPREGIPKAEKRRLEAEAMHNFVHEMLHDSPAAQKIHSLWQA' A
#
# COMPACT_ATOMS: atom_id res chain seq x y z
N MET A 1 -9.43 0.56 0.06
CA MET A 1 -8.81 -0.71 -0.42
C MET A 1 -9.80 -1.69 -1.08
N TYR A 2 -10.73 -2.38 -0.37
CA TYR A 2 -11.58 -3.44 -0.96
C TYR A 2 -12.35 -3.05 -2.24
N ARG A 3 -13.04 -1.90 -2.24
CA ARG A 3 -13.77 -1.41 -3.41
C ARG A 3 -12.86 -1.18 -4.61
N MET A 4 -11.63 -0.71 -4.40
CA MET A 4 -10.64 -0.50 -5.46
C MET A 4 -10.17 -1.83 -6.05
N ALA A 5 -9.95 -2.84 -5.22
CA ALA A 5 -9.64 -4.19 -5.67
C ALA A 5 -10.78 -4.77 -6.54
N VAL A 6 -12.05 -4.56 -6.15
CA VAL A 6 -13.20 -4.96 -6.96
C VAL A 6 -13.22 -4.24 -8.31
N LEU A 7 -12.96 -2.93 -8.33
CA LEU A 7 -12.89 -2.17 -9.59
C LEU A 7 -11.73 -2.63 -10.48
N ALA A 8 -10.58 -2.99 -9.90
CA ALA A 8 -9.45 -3.53 -10.67
C ALA A 8 -9.82 -4.84 -11.38
N MET A 9 -10.62 -5.71 -10.77
CA MET A 9 -11.13 -6.93 -11.41
C MET A 9 -12.06 -6.66 -12.61
N CYS A 10 -12.69 -5.49 -12.66
CA CYS A 10 -13.60 -5.11 -13.75
C CYS A 10 -12.85 -4.48 -14.94
N CYS A 11 -11.53 -4.31 -14.87
CA CYS A 11 -10.76 -3.74 -15.97
C CYS A 11 -10.68 -4.73 -17.14
N SER A 12 -10.98 -4.25 -18.35
CA SER A 12 -10.95 -5.03 -19.59
C SER A 12 -9.67 -4.85 -20.40
N ASP A 13 -8.71 -4.08 -19.89
CA ASP A 13 -7.42 -3.86 -20.56
C ASP A 13 -6.55 -5.12 -20.43
N THR A 14 -6.34 -5.79 -21.57
CA THR A 14 -5.57 -7.04 -21.63
C THR A 14 -4.07 -6.84 -21.58
N SER A 15 -3.58 -5.59 -21.62
CA SER A 15 -2.16 -5.27 -21.43
C SER A 15 -1.73 -5.26 -19.97
N LEU A 16 -2.69 -5.24 -19.03
CA LEU A 16 -2.45 -5.17 -17.60
C LEU A 16 -2.49 -6.55 -16.93
N ASP A 17 -1.60 -6.75 -15.95
CA ASP A 17 -1.74 -7.86 -15.00
C ASP A 17 -2.78 -7.51 -13.93
N ILE A 18 -4.02 -7.91 -14.17
CA ILE A 18 -5.15 -7.66 -13.27
C ILE A 18 -4.90 -8.24 -11.87
N GLY A 19 -4.25 -9.41 -11.77
CA GLY A 19 -3.91 -10.02 -10.49
C GLY A 19 -2.98 -9.12 -9.68
N LYS A 20 -1.96 -8.56 -10.34
CA LYS A 20 -1.06 -7.57 -9.73
C LYS A 20 -1.81 -6.29 -9.36
N CYS A 21 -2.67 -5.76 -10.22
CA CYS A 21 -3.47 -4.56 -9.93
C CYS A 21 -4.37 -4.74 -8.69
N VAL A 22 -5.01 -5.91 -8.55
CA VAL A 22 -5.80 -6.25 -7.36
C VAL A 22 -4.92 -6.28 -6.12
N MET A 23 -3.76 -6.92 -6.17
CA MET A 23 -2.82 -6.96 -5.04
C MET A 23 -2.34 -5.55 -4.64
N LEU A 24 -1.99 -4.70 -5.60
CA LEU A 24 -1.62 -3.29 -5.37
C LEU A 24 -2.76 -2.51 -4.72
N ALA A 25 -3.99 -2.65 -5.23
CA ALA A 25 -5.16 -1.96 -4.69
C ALA A 25 -5.46 -2.34 -3.23
N ILE A 26 -5.08 -3.55 -2.81
CA ILE A 26 -5.20 -3.99 -1.42
C ILE A 26 -4.13 -3.37 -0.53
N VAL A 27 -2.90 -3.13 -1.01
CA VAL A 27 -1.79 -2.68 -0.16
C VAL A 27 -1.42 -1.20 -0.28
N HIS A 28 -1.87 -0.47 -1.30
CA HIS A 28 -1.39 0.89 -1.59
C HIS A 28 -1.51 1.87 -0.41
N ASP A 29 -2.63 1.84 0.31
CA ASP A 29 -2.90 2.68 1.49
C ASP A 29 -2.69 1.92 2.81
N LEU A 30 -1.94 0.81 2.82
CA LEU A 30 -1.80 -0.02 4.02
C LEU A 30 -1.20 0.79 5.19
N ALA A 31 -0.24 1.68 4.90
CA ALA A 31 0.39 2.55 5.89
C ALA A 31 -0.59 3.45 6.65
N GLU A 32 -1.75 3.79 6.05
CA GLU A 32 -2.78 4.64 6.69
C GLU A 32 -3.42 3.96 7.89
N ALA A 33 -3.29 2.64 8.04
CA ALA A 33 -3.74 1.92 9.23
C ALA A 33 -3.02 2.39 10.51
N GLN A 34 -1.79 2.90 10.39
CA GLN A 34 -1.02 3.45 11.51
C GLN A 34 -0.85 4.98 11.41
N VAL A 35 -0.61 5.50 10.20
CA VAL A 35 -0.36 6.94 9.97
C VAL A 35 -1.65 7.76 9.95
N GLY A 36 -2.78 7.14 9.59
CA GLY A 36 -4.01 7.83 9.21
C GLY A 36 -4.01 8.32 7.76
N ASP A 37 -5.18 8.67 7.24
CA ASP A 37 -5.36 9.27 5.91
C ASP A 37 -4.88 10.72 5.92
N ILE A 38 -3.60 10.93 5.56
CA ILE A 38 -3.01 12.27 5.47
C ILE A 38 -3.37 12.91 4.12
N ALA A 39 -4.34 13.82 4.15
CA ALA A 39 -4.81 14.53 2.98
C ALA A 39 -4.01 15.83 2.74
N PRO A 40 -3.87 16.31 1.48
CA PRO A 40 -3.13 17.55 1.16
C PRO A 40 -3.56 18.79 1.96
N ARG A 41 -4.83 18.84 2.38
CA ARG A 41 -5.41 19.95 3.16
C ARG A 41 -4.86 20.06 4.59
N GLU A 42 -4.19 19.03 5.10
CA GLU A 42 -3.66 18.99 6.46
C GLU A 42 -2.30 19.69 6.57
N GLY A 43 -1.73 20.16 5.45
CA GLY A 43 -0.53 20.98 5.44
C GLY A 43 0.75 20.22 5.76
N ILE A 44 0.70 18.89 5.89
CA ILE A 44 1.89 18.06 6.09
C ILE A 44 2.68 17.99 4.78
N PRO A 45 4.00 18.30 4.80
CA PRO A 45 4.84 18.19 3.61
C PRO A 45 4.85 16.76 3.05
N LYS A 46 4.84 16.63 1.72
CA LYS A 46 4.89 15.32 1.04
C LYS A 46 6.07 14.44 1.49
N ALA A 47 7.20 15.05 1.83
CA ALA A 47 8.37 14.32 2.34
C ALA A 47 8.10 13.71 3.72
N GLU A 48 7.41 14.43 4.60
CA GLU A 48 7.08 13.95 5.95
C GLU A 48 5.98 12.88 5.90
N LYS A 49 4.95 13.05 5.06
CA LYS A 49 3.96 11.99 4.80
C LYS A 49 4.65 10.68 4.40
N ARG A 50 5.55 10.74 3.41
CA ARG A 50 6.30 9.56 2.94
C ARG A 50 7.19 8.95 4.02
N ARG A 51 7.80 9.77 4.88
CA ARG A 51 8.62 9.28 5.99
C ARG A 51 7.77 8.49 6.99
N LEU A 52 6.63 9.05 7.39
CA LEU A 52 5.69 8.41 8.31
C LEU A 52 5.14 7.10 7.73
N GLU A 53 4.76 7.10 6.45
CA GLU A 53 4.27 5.91 5.75
C GLU A 53 5.33 4.82 5.65
N ALA A 54 6.58 5.18 5.35
CA ALA A 54 7.69 4.24 5.32
C ALA A 54 7.99 3.64 6.70
N GLU A 55 7.88 4.44 7.77
CA GLU A 55 8.04 3.98 9.15
C GLU A 55 6.94 2.98 9.56
N ALA A 56 5.69 3.26 9.19
CA ALA A 56 4.57 2.33 9.39
C ALA A 56 4.76 1.01 8.62
N MET A 57 5.18 1.09 7.36
CA MET A 57 5.46 -0.11 6.57
C MET A 57 6.65 -0.90 7.13
N HIS A 58 7.68 -0.23 7.64
CA HIS A 58 8.80 -0.88 8.34
C HIS A 58 8.30 -1.70 9.54
N ASN A 59 7.47 -1.10 10.40
CA ASN A 59 6.84 -1.79 11.52
C ASN A 59 6.04 -3.03 11.06
N PHE A 60 5.19 -2.88 10.03
CA PHE A 60 4.38 -4.00 9.52
C PHE A 60 5.24 -5.15 9.00
N VAL A 61 6.33 -4.84 8.29
CA VAL A 61 7.18 -5.83 7.63
C VAL A 61 8.08 -6.54 8.64
N HIS A 62 8.75 -5.80 9.51
CA HIS A 62 9.80 -6.32 10.38
C HIS A 62 9.27 -6.75 11.75
N GLU A 63 8.41 -5.95 12.38
CA GLU A 63 7.93 -6.24 13.74
C GLU A 63 6.70 -7.14 13.73
N MET A 64 5.70 -6.85 12.89
CA MET A 64 4.43 -7.61 12.91
C MET A 64 4.48 -8.89 12.09
N LEU A 65 5.09 -8.85 10.90
CA LEU A 65 5.16 -9.99 9.98
C LEU A 65 6.52 -10.69 10.00
N HIS A 66 7.42 -10.29 10.89
CA HIS A 66 8.70 -10.92 11.19
C HIS A 66 9.54 -11.25 9.94
N ASP A 67 9.65 -10.31 9.00
CA ASP A 67 10.44 -10.47 7.78
C ASP A 67 10.05 -11.69 6.92
N SER A 68 8.84 -12.22 7.11
CA SER A 68 8.37 -13.39 6.38
C SER A 68 8.33 -13.13 4.86
N PRO A 69 8.34 -14.19 4.02
CA PRO A 69 8.17 -14.04 2.58
C PRO A 69 6.91 -13.26 2.19
N ALA A 70 5.84 -13.38 2.99
CA ALA A 70 4.63 -12.59 2.80
C ALA A 70 4.86 -11.10 3.09
N ALA A 71 5.61 -10.77 4.15
CA ALA A 71 6.01 -9.40 4.48
C ALA A 71 6.80 -8.76 3.33
N GLN A 72 7.80 -9.47 2.81
CA GLN A 72 8.61 -9.02 1.68
C GLN A 72 7.76 -8.80 0.41
N LYS A 73 6.81 -9.69 0.15
CA LYS A 73 5.85 -9.52 -0.95
C LYS A 73 5.00 -8.26 -0.78
N ILE A 74 4.42 -8.04 0.40
CA ILE A 74 3.61 -6.84 0.70
C ILE A 74 4.45 -5.57 0.53
N HIS A 75 5.67 -5.54 1.06
CA HIS A 75 6.57 -4.41 0.94
C HIS A 75 6.92 -4.11 -0.52
N SER A 76 7.27 -5.14 -1.30
CA SER A 76 7.59 -4.99 -2.73
C SER A 76 6.41 -4.47 -3.56
N LEU A 77 5.17 -4.84 -3.19
CA LEU A 77 3.96 -4.32 -3.83
C LEU A 77 3.69 -2.87 -3.44
N TRP A 78 3.88 -2.51 -2.17
CA TRP A 78 3.68 -1.14 -1.71
C TRP A 78 4.69 -0.15 -2.30
N GLN A 79 5.92 -0.59 -2.57
CA GLN A 79 6.97 0.23 -3.19
C GLN A 79 6.85 0.38 -4.73
N ALA A 80 5.99 -0.41 -5.38
CA ALA A 80 5.88 -0.49 -6.85
C ALA A 80 5.14 0.70 -7.45
#